data_AF-A0A834KHZ3-F1
#
_entry.id   AF-A0A834KHZ3-F1
#
_cell.length_a   1.000
_cell.length_b   1.000
_cell.length_c   1.000
_cell.angle_alpha   90.00
_cell.angle_beta   90.00
_cell.angle_gamma   90.00
#
_symmetry.space_group_name_H-M   'P 1'
#
loop_
_entity.id
_entity.type
_entity.pdbx_description
1 polymer ?
#
loop_
_entity_poly.entity_id
_entity_poly.type
_entity_poly.pdbx_seq_one_letter_code
_entity_poly.pdbx_strand_id
1 'polypeptide(L)'
;MEEKLLIPVENRDWQGPENLGQISGVSVDPSGYPVVFHRADRLWRYDTFTNDNVYQEEYKGPIKENTVLTLDPNTGEILRGWGNHTFYLPHGIHIDGFGNVWLTDIALHQVFKVTF
;
A
#
# COMPACT_ATOMS: atom_id res chain seq x y z
N MET A 1 -2.91 38.92 -9.54
CA MET A 1 -3.71 37.71 -9.26
C MET A 1 -3.26 37.21 -7.91
N GLU A 2 -4.17 37.01 -6.99
CA GLU A 2 -3.83 36.53 -5.65
C GLU A 2 -3.57 35.02 -5.73
N GLU A 3 -2.40 34.57 -5.28
CA GLU A 3 -2.03 33.16 -5.28
C GLU A 3 -2.93 32.41 -4.29
N LYS A 4 -3.76 31.49 -4.80
CA LYS A 4 -4.63 30.68 -3.95
C LYS A 4 -3.75 29.65 -3.22
N LEU A 5 -3.55 29.86 -1.93
CA LEU A 5 -2.84 28.93 -1.06
C LEU A 5 -3.51 27.56 -1.10
N LEU A 6 -2.78 26.52 -1.53
CA LEU A 6 -3.26 25.14 -1.56
C LEU A 6 -3.00 24.52 -0.18
N ILE A 7 -4.01 24.55 0.67
CA ILE A 7 -4.01 23.83 1.95
C ILE A 7 -4.75 22.49 1.79
N PRO A 8 -4.21 21.37 2.30
CA PRO A 8 -4.96 20.12 2.37
C PRO A 8 -6.24 20.32 3.19
N VAL A 9 -7.36 19.82 2.66
CA VAL A 9 -8.65 19.80 3.34
C VAL A 9 -9.07 18.35 3.48
N GLU A 10 -9.46 17.95 4.69
CA GLU A 10 -10.05 16.65 4.95
C GLU A 10 -11.36 16.50 4.17
N ASN A 11 -11.46 15.45 3.34
CA ASN A 11 -12.74 15.04 2.76
C ASN A 11 -13.45 14.11 3.73
N ARG A 12 -14.52 14.58 4.37
CA ARG A 12 -15.28 13.83 5.38
C ARG A 12 -16.31 12.85 4.80
N ASP A 13 -16.61 12.97 3.50
CA ASP A 13 -17.51 12.06 2.80
C ASP A 13 -16.75 10.83 2.28
N TRP A 14 -15.41 10.89 2.25
CA TRP A 14 -14.53 9.79 1.89
C TRP A 14 -14.38 8.83 3.07
N GLN A 15 -15.09 7.71 3.02
CA GLN A 15 -15.06 6.71 4.11
C GLN A 15 -13.82 5.82 4.02
N GLY A 16 -13.37 5.51 2.80
CA GLY A 16 -12.26 4.58 2.57
C GLY A 16 -12.59 3.13 2.95
N PRO A 17 -11.70 2.19 2.60
CA PRO A 17 -11.87 0.79 2.95
C PRO A 17 -11.51 0.51 4.43
N GLU A 18 -12.25 -0.40 5.04
CA GLU A 18 -11.98 -0.90 6.40
C GLU A 18 -11.11 -2.16 6.38
N ASN A 19 -10.60 -2.55 7.56
CA ASN A 19 -9.89 -3.82 7.78
C ASN A 19 -8.62 -4.02 6.94
N LEU A 20 -7.94 -2.94 6.56
CA LEU A 20 -6.68 -3.00 5.81
C LEU A 20 -5.46 -3.38 6.67
N GLY A 21 -5.59 -3.38 8.00
CA GLY A 21 -4.44 -3.45 8.90
C GLY A 21 -3.56 -2.20 8.78
N GLN A 22 -2.25 -2.38 8.89
CA GLN A 22 -1.32 -1.27 8.74
C GLN A 22 -1.22 -0.85 7.26
N ILE A 23 -1.57 0.39 6.95
CA ILE A 23 -1.29 1.01 5.65
C ILE A 23 0.16 1.48 5.68
N SER A 24 1.01 0.87 4.85
CA SER A 24 2.44 1.14 4.84
C SER A 24 2.86 2.15 3.78
N GLY A 25 2.07 2.27 2.71
CA GLY A 25 2.36 3.18 1.62
C GLY A 25 1.10 3.65 0.89
N VAL A 26 1.21 4.84 0.29
CA VAL A 26 0.18 5.46 -0.55
C VAL A 26 0.83 6.04 -1.80
N SER A 27 0.09 6.05 -2.90
CA SER A 27 0.46 6.72 -4.15
C SER A 27 -0.80 7.22 -4.86
N VAL A 28 -0.62 7.94 -5.96
CA VAL A 28 -1.69 8.29 -6.90
C VAL A 28 -1.30 7.76 -8.26
N ASP A 29 -2.23 7.13 -8.97
CA ASP A 29 -1.97 6.65 -10.34
C ASP A 29 -2.02 7.81 -11.37
N PRO A 30 -1.58 7.61 -12.62
CA PRO A 30 -1.63 8.67 -13.64
C PRO A 30 -3.02 9.21 -13.97
N SER A 31 -4.09 8.50 -13.57
CA SER A 31 -5.48 8.93 -13.76
C SER A 31 -6.01 9.72 -12.54
N GLY A 32 -5.20 9.90 -11.50
CA GLY A 32 -5.57 10.63 -10.29
C GLY A 32 -6.23 9.78 -9.20
N TYR A 33 -6.25 8.45 -9.34
CA TYR A 33 -6.87 7.57 -8.36
C TYR A 33 -5.90 7.25 -7.22
N PRO A 34 -6.30 7.41 -5.95
CA PRO A 34 -5.50 6.98 -4.82
C PRO A 34 -5.24 5.47 -4.86
N VAL A 35 -4.01 5.08 -4.53
CA VAL A 35 -3.60 3.68 -4.40
C VAL A 35 -2.97 3.47 -3.03
N VAL A 36 -3.45 2.47 -2.29
CA VAL A 36 -2.93 2.08 -0.97
C VAL A 36 -2.19 0.75 -1.06
N PHE A 37 -1.09 0.64 -0.32
CA PHE A 37 -0.37 -0.60 -0.07
C PHE A 37 -0.43 -0.92 1.43
N HIS A 38 -1.06 -2.04 1.77
CA HIS A 38 -1.40 -2.37 3.16
C HIS A 38 -1.04 -3.79 3.54
N ARG A 39 -1.00 -4.05 4.85
CA ARG A 39 -0.46 -5.26 5.46
C ARG A 39 -1.49 -6.33 5.82
N ALA A 40 -2.77 -6.04 5.65
CA ALA A 40 -3.87 -6.93 6.00
C ALA A 40 -3.73 -7.43 7.46
N ASP A 41 -3.59 -8.74 7.66
CA ASP A 41 -3.45 -9.35 8.98
C ASP A 41 -2.02 -9.28 9.56
N ARG A 42 -1.06 -8.66 8.86
CA ARG A 42 0.35 -8.55 9.30
C ARG A 42 0.56 -7.32 10.17
N LEU A 43 1.39 -7.51 11.20
CA LEU A 43 1.76 -6.47 12.17
C LEU A 43 3.27 -6.41 12.28
N TRP A 44 3.87 -5.29 11.89
CA TRP A 44 5.30 -5.07 12.14
C TRP A 44 5.51 -4.61 13.58
N ARG A 45 6.24 -5.42 14.34
CA ARG A 45 6.57 -5.23 15.76
C ARG A 45 8.07 -5.41 15.97
N TYR A 46 8.52 -5.13 17.19
CA TYR A 46 9.93 -5.21 17.56
C TYR A 46 10.52 -6.63 17.43
N ASP A 47 9.68 -7.65 17.45
CA ASP A 47 10.02 -9.07 17.41
C ASP A 47 9.76 -9.73 16.04
N THR A 48 9.35 -8.98 15.02
CA THR A 48 9.11 -9.51 13.67
C THR A 48 10.40 -10.03 13.00
N PHE A 49 11.55 -9.49 13.40
CA PHE A 49 12.87 -9.83 12.87
C PHE A 49 13.83 -10.27 13.98
N THR A 50 14.77 -11.15 13.66
CA THR A 50 15.94 -11.40 14.51
C THR A 50 16.87 -10.19 14.52
N ASN A 51 17.87 -10.20 15.41
CA ASN A 51 18.93 -9.16 15.43
C ASN A 51 19.73 -9.09 14.12
N ASP A 52 19.72 -10.16 13.32
CA ASP A 52 20.37 -10.23 12.01
C ASP A 52 19.43 -9.81 10.87
N ASN A 53 18.28 -9.19 11.18
CA ASN A 53 17.25 -8.76 10.22
C ASN A 53 16.62 -9.92 9.43
N VAL A 54 16.53 -11.11 10.02
CA VAL A 54 15.84 -12.27 9.41
C VAL A 54 14.38 -12.27 9.84
N TYR A 55 13.47 -12.31 8.87
CA TYR A 55 12.03 -12.36 9.12
C TYR A 55 11.62 -13.67 9.80
N GLN A 56 10.86 -13.60 10.90
CA GLN A 56 10.55 -14.76 11.74
C GLN A 56 9.18 -15.39 11.46
N GLU A 57 8.30 -14.71 10.72
CA GLU A 57 6.93 -15.16 10.48
C GLU A 57 6.70 -15.80 9.10
N GLU A 58 7.75 -16.36 8.49
CA GLU A 58 7.67 -17.04 7.18
C GLU A 58 6.64 -18.17 7.18
N TYR A 59 6.46 -18.84 8.32
CA TYR A 59 5.48 -19.92 8.50
C TYR A 59 4.02 -19.50 8.26
N LYS A 60 3.70 -18.20 8.29
CA LYS A 60 2.35 -17.68 7.95
C LYS A 60 2.09 -17.66 6.44
N GLY A 61 3.14 -17.83 5.62
CA GLY A 61 3.09 -17.64 4.18
C GLY A 61 2.85 -16.18 3.78
N PRO A 62 2.76 -15.89 2.47
CA PRO A 62 2.42 -14.56 1.99
C PRO A 62 0.98 -14.18 2.37
N ILE A 63 0.69 -12.87 2.41
CA ILE A 63 -0.64 -12.32 2.67
C ILE A 63 -1.63 -12.85 1.62
N LYS A 64 -2.81 -13.31 2.05
CA LYS A 64 -3.79 -13.97 1.17
C LYS A 64 -4.74 -12.98 0.49
N GLU A 65 -4.95 -11.83 1.11
CA GLU A 65 -5.77 -10.72 0.65
C GLU A 65 -5.04 -9.91 -0.43
N ASN A 66 -5.80 -9.17 -1.24
CA ASN A 66 -5.20 -8.13 -2.09
C ASN A 66 -4.58 -7.07 -1.18
N THR A 67 -3.33 -6.70 -1.46
CA THR A 67 -2.54 -5.77 -0.64
C THR A 67 -2.37 -4.40 -1.29
N VAL A 68 -2.57 -4.32 -2.61
CA VAL A 68 -2.56 -3.08 -3.39
C VAL A 68 -3.97 -2.78 -3.85
N LEU A 69 -4.55 -1.67 -3.40
CA LEU A 69 -5.93 -1.28 -3.73
C LEU A 69 -5.96 0.09 -4.39
N THR A 70 -6.61 0.19 -5.55
CA THR A 70 -6.99 1.45 -6.18
C THR A 70 -8.36 1.86 -5.66
N LEU A 71 -8.49 3.10 -5.21
CA LEU A 71 -9.68 3.63 -4.55
C LEU A 71 -10.34 4.71 -5.40
N ASP A 72 -11.66 4.84 -5.27
CA ASP A 72 -12.38 5.98 -5.82
C ASP A 72 -11.95 7.27 -5.09
N PRO A 73 -11.58 8.34 -5.82
CA PRO A 73 -11.10 9.58 -5.21
C PRO A 73 -12.18 10.36 -4.44
N ASN A 74 -13.46 10.11 -4.72
CA ASN A 74 -14.58 10.83 -4.10
C ASN A 74 -15.16 10.04 -2.92
N THR A 75 -15.35 8.73 -3.07
CA THR A 75 -16.03 7.89 -2.06
C THR A 75 -15.08 7.06 -1.21
N GLY A 76 -13.92 6.69 -1.75
CA GLY A 76 -12.97 5.78 -1.11
C GLY A 76 -13.32 4.30 -1.28
N GLU A 77 -14.30 3.98 -2.11
CA GLU A 77 -14.62 2.60 -2.47
C GLU A 77 -13.44 1.93 -3.19
N ILE A 78 -13.27 0.62 -2.96
CA ILE A 78 -12.25 -0.18 -3.67
C ILE A 78 -12.73 -0.40 -5.10
N LEU A 79 -12.00 0.15 -6.07
CA LEU A 79 -12.26 -0.07 -7.49
C LEU A 79 -11.52 -1.29 -8.04
N ARG A 80 -10.30 -1.53 -7.55
CA ARG A 80 -9.47 -2.67 -7.96
C ARG A 80 -8.54 -3.08 -6.83
N GLY A 81 -8.32 -4.39 -6.68
CA GLY A 81 -7.34 -4.95 -5.75
C GLY A 81 -6.47 -6.02 -6.41
N TRP A 82 -5.21 -6.10 -6.02
CA TRP A 82 -4.26 -7.14 -6.44
C TRP A 82 -3.11 -7.30 -5.42
N GLY A 83 -2.14 -8.16 -5.71
CA GLY A 83 -0.96 -8.39 -4.86
C GLY A 83 -1.14 -9.45 -3.79
N ASN A 84 -2.22 -10.22 -3.87
CA ASN A 84 -2.43 -11.39 -3.03
C ASN A 84 -1.38 -12.47 -3.29
N HIS A 85 -1.06 -13.24 -2.25
CA HIS A 85 -0.08 -14.32 -2.25
C HIS A 85 1.33 -13.92 -2.73
N THR A 86 1.67 -12.63 -2.67
CA THR A 86 2.94 -12.10 -3.15
C THR A 86 3.82 -11.56 -2.03
N PHE A 87 3.24 -10.75 -1.13
CA PHE A 87 3.97 -9.99 -0.13
C PHE A 87 3.84 -10.62 1.27
N TYR A 88 4.88 -10.43 2.09
CA TYR A 88 4.93 -10.83 3.49
C TYR A 88 4.82 -9.65 4.44
N LEU A 89 5.56 -8.56 4.15
CA LEU A 89 5.50 -7.35 4.96
C LEU A 89 5.64 -6.09 4.08
N PRO A 90 4.54 -5.70 3.40
CA PRO A 90 4.43 -4.48 2.61
C PRO A 90 5.06 -3.24 3.25
N HIS A 91 5.74 -2.41 2.46
CA HIS A 91 6.31 -1.15 2.91
C HIS A 91 6.02 0.00 1.94
N GLY A 92 6.92 0.29 1.01
CA GLY A 92 6.80 1.41 0.09
C GLY A 92 6.02 1.07 -1.18
N ILE A 93 5.31 2.06 -1.72
CA ILE A 93 4.73 2.06 -3.07
C ILE A 93 5.06 3.38 -3.77
N HIS A 94 5.39 3.30 -5.05
CA HIS A 94 5.49 4.45 -5.95
C HIS A 94 4.91 4.08 -7.31
N ILE A 95 4.10 4.96 -7.89
CA ILE A 95 3.59 4.80 -9.26
C ILE A 95 4.20 5.89 -10.12
N ASP A 96 4.90 5.49 -11.19
CA ASP A 96 5.50 6.43 -12.11
C ASP A 96 4.50 6.94 -13.16
N GLY A 97 4.89 7.96 -13.94
CA GLY A 97 4.03 8.59 -14.95
C GLY A 97 3.62 7.66 -16.10
N PHE A 98 4.23 6.49 -16.23
CA PHE A 98 3.83 5.46 -17.20
C PHE A 98 2.88 4.42 -16.59
N GLY A 99 2.53 4.55 -15.31
CA GLY A 99 1.69 3.61 -14.58
C GLY A 99 2.43 2.37 -14.10
N ASN A 100 3.77 2.33 -14.15
CA ASN A 100 4.48 1.22 -13.52
C ASN A 100 4.42 1.37 -12.00
N VAL A 101 4.17 0.27 -11.31
CA VAL A 101 4.07 0.23 -9.85
C VAL A 101 5.35 -0.36 -9.27
N TRP A 102 6.02 0.41 -8.42
CA TRP A 102 7.22 0.02 -7.69
C TRP A 102 6.87 -0.24 -6.24
N LEU A 103 7.21 -1.42 -5.72
CA LEU A 103 6.81 -1.89 -4.39
C LEU A 103 8.01 -2.40 -3.62
N THR A 104 8.01 -2.25 -2.30
CA THR A 104 9.03 -2.83 -1.43
C THR A 104 8.43 -3.69 -0.35
N ASP A 105 9.10 -4.80 -0.04
CA ASP A 105 8.72 -5.73 1.02
C ASP A 105 9.91 -5.94 1.96
N ILE A 106 9.73 -5.62 3.23
CA ILE A 106 10.81 -5.66 4.23
C ILE A 106 11.14 -7.10 4.61
N ALA A 107 10.14 -7.98 4.67
CA ALA A 107 10.37 -9.38 5.01
C ALA A 107 11.14 -10.11 3.91
N LEU A 108 10.85 -9.79 2.66
CA LEU A 108 11.54 -10.36 1.50
C LEU A 108 12.87 -9.67 1.17
N HIS A 109 13.16 -8.51 1.75
CA HIS A 109 14.30 -7.65 1.39
C HIS A 109 14.35 -7.34 -0.11
N GLN A 110 13.20 -7.08 -0.73
CA GLN A 110 13.05 -7.01 -2.18
C GLN A 110 12.33 -5.75 -2.65
N VAL A 111 12.62 -5.39 -3.90
CA VAL A 111 11.92 -4.37 -4.69
C VAL A 111 11.26 -5.06 -5.89
N PHE A 112 10.01 -4.71 -6.16
CA PHE A 112 9.22 -5.23 -7.28
C PHE A 112 8.85 -4.10 -8.22
N LYS A 113 8.81 -4.42 -9.52
CA LYS A 113 8.18 -3.59 -10.55
C LYS A 113 7.04 -4.38 -11.16
N VAL A 114 5.85 -3.80 -11.24
CA VAL A 114 4.66 -4.40 -11.87
C VAL A 114 4.16 -3.47 -12.97
N THR A 115 3.81 -4.05 -14.11
CA THR A 115 3.32 -3.37 -15.31
C THR A 115 2.06 -4.06 -15.78
N PHE A 116 1.08 -3.31 -16.29
CA PHE A 116 -0.21 -3.80 -16.77
C PHE A 116 -0.43 -3.50 -18.24
#